data_AF-A0A3D5MST7-F1
#
_entry.id   AF-A0A3D5MST7-F1
#
_cell.length_a   1.000
_cell.length_b   1.000
_cell.length_c   1.000
_cell.angle_alpha   90.00
_cell.angle_beta   90.00
_cell.angle_gamma   90.00
#
_symmetry.space_group_name_H-M   'P 1'
#
loop_
_entity.id
_entity.type
_entity.pdbx_description
1 polymer ?
#
loop_
_entity_poly.entity_id
_entity_poly.type
_entity_poly.pdbx_seq_one_letter_code
_entity_poly.pdbx_strand_id
1 'polypeptide(L)'
;MGNFEGNFDVTDLGKVDYIEDRNLESERPVDVDGPPEDSIFDSILEDYFYQDSDRPTNDGPGPISIDKVEKLDKIERPEIIKTSSLLPRNGGIWTGEPGNSHWKPDPSIEPGDRNGTNPESKTWQEIMDEYGFESIPFKDGEPDFSEVSKGEVEIDDFSDDRSSNFDQADEKLAEQKGCTPEEVAEWREKNKYTWHECDDCKTMQKVPTEVHGNISHSGGISKYKAENNV
;
A
#
# COMPACT_ATOMS: atom_id res chain seq x y z
N MET A 1 -20.85 -21.67 10.77
CA MET A 1 -20.43 -22.68 9.78
C MET A 1 -21.12 -22.33 8.48
N GLY A 2 -20.54 -21.37 7.75
CA GLY A 2 -20.98 -21.01 6.40
C GLY A 2 -20.01 -21.65 5.44
N ASN A 3 -20.49 -22.61 4.65
CA ASN A 3 -19.74 -23.20 3.55
C ASN A 3 -19.88 -22.25 2.37
N PHE A 4 -18.77 -21.69 1.89
CA PHE A 4 -18.72 -21.01 0.59
C PHE A 4 -17.73 -21.78 -0.28
N GLU A 5 -18.26 -22.74 -1.03
CA GLU A 5 -17.55 -23.37 -2.14
C GLU A 5 -17.55 -22.36 -3.30
N GLY A 6 -16.55 -21.47 -3.30
CA GLY A 6 -16.17 -20.75 -4.50
C GLY A 6 -15.43 -21.72 -5.44
N ASN A 7 -16.18 -22.43 -6.27
CA ASN A 7 -15.61 -23.20 -7.37
C ASN A 7 -14.89 -22.25 -8.34
N PHE A 8 -13.57 -22.20 -8.24
CA PHE A 8 -12.71 -21.67 -9.29
C PHE A 8 -12.68 -22.71 -10.41
N ASP A 9 -13.29 -22.37 -11.55
CA ASP A 9 -13.29 -23.21 -12.73
C ASP A 9 -11.92 -23.11 -13.41
N VAL A 10 -11.30 -24.26 -13.68
CA VAL A 10 -9.97 -24.41 -14.31
C VAL A 10 -9.99 -23.91 -15.78
N THR A 11 -11.14 -23.45 -16.26
CA THR A 11 -11.39 -22.99 -17.63
C THR A 11 -10.98 -21.54 -17.92
N ASP A 12 -10.61 -20.74 -16.92
CA ASP A 12 -10.10 -19.36 -17.13
C ASP A 12 -8.63 -19.32 -17.61
N LEU A 13 -7.98 -20.49 -17.66
CA LEU A 13 -6.72 -20.69 -18.37
C LEU A 13 -7.04 -20.96 -19.85
N GLY A 14 -7.18 -19.87 -20.61
CA GLY A 14 -7.54 -19.89 -22.02
C GLY A 14 -6.76 -20.89 -22.88
N LYS A 15 -7.49 -21.53 -23.79
CA LYS A 15 -7.01 -22.49 -24.79
C LYS A 15 -5.83 -21.92 -25.59
N VAL A 16 -4.69 -22.59 -25.51
CA VAL A 16 -3.52 -22.38 -26.39
C VAL A 16 -3.79 -23.06 -27.73
N ASP A 17 -4.05 -22.26 -28.76
CA ASP A 17 -3.95 -22.73 -30.14
C ASP A 17 -2.47 -22.78 -30.52
N TYR A 18 -2.00 -24.00 -30.78
CA TYR A 18 -0.68 -24.30 -31.34
C TYR A 18 -0.47 -23.54 -32.67
N ILE A 19 0.57 -22.71 -32.75
CA ILE A 19 1.15 -22.27 -34.02
C ILE A 19 2.61 -22.74 -34.06
N GLU A 20 2.90 -23.58 -35.06
CA GLU A 20 4.20 -24.14 -35.37
C GLU A 20 5.22 -23.06 -35.78
N ASP A 21 6.46 -23.29 -35.32
CA ASP A 21 7.75 -22.95 -35.93
C ASP A 21 7.92 -21.60 -36.65
N ARG A 22 8.51 -20.63 -35.93
CA ARG A 22 9.58 -19.79 -36.51
C ARG A 22 10.75 -19.65 -35.56
N ASN A 23 11.83 -20.26 -35.99
CA ASN A 23 13.19 -20.12 -35.49
C ASN A 23 13.66 -18.66 -35.70
N LEU A 24 13.98 -17.96 -34.60
CA LEU A 24 14.70 -16.68 -34.58
C LEU A 24 15.50 -16.61 -33.28
N GLU A 25 16.61 -17.33 -33.29
CA GLU A 25 17.79 -17.00 -32.49
C GLU A 25 18.28 -15.59 -32.89
N SER A 26 18.77 -14.80 -31.93
CA SER A 26 19.12 -13.35 -31.97
C SER A 26 17.92 -12.41 -31.81
N GLU A 27 17.79 -11.55 -30.78
CA GLU A 27 18.75 -10.87 -29.90
C GLU A 27 18.11 -10.68 -28.51
N ARG A 28 18.87 -10.82 -27.42
CA ARG A 28 18.43 -10.39 -26.08
C ARG A 28 18.36 -8.86 -26.08
N PRO A 29 17.26 -8.22 -25.65
CA PRO A 29 17.27 -6.80 -25.39
C PRO A 29 18.29 -6.50 -24.28
N VAL A 30 19.19 -5.58 -24.59
CA VAL A 30 20.19 -5.03 -23.68
C VAL A 30 19.46 -4.34 -22.53
N ASP A 31 19.91 -4.61 -21.31
CA ASP A 31 19.49 -3.90 -20.10
C ASP A 31 19.57 -2.40 -20.36
N VAL A 32 18.42 -1.75 -20.50
CA VAL A 32 18.35 -0.30 -20.59
C VAL A 32 18.62 0.25 -19.19
N ASP A 33 19.65 1.08 -19.15
CA ASP A 33 20.19 1.80 -18.00
C ASP A 33 19.11 2.31 -17.04
N GLY A 34 19.48 2.32 -15.76
CA GLY A 34 18.65 2.66 -14.63
C GLY A 34 17.91 4.00 -14.72
N PRO A 35 16.96 4.22 -13.79
CA PRO A 35 16.12 5.41 -13.80
C PRO A 35 16.99 6.68 -13.79
N PRO A 36 16.60 7.74 -14.52
CA PRO A 36 17.36 8.97 -14.60
C PRO A 36 17.59 9.54 -13.19
N GLU A 37 18.86 9.82 -12.88
CA GLU A 37 19.26 10.65 -11.75
C GLU A 37 18.65 12.04 -11.95
N ASP A 38 17.46 12.27 -11.41
CA ASP A 38 16.89 13.59 -11.06
C ASP A 38 15.56 13.44 -10.28
N SER A 39 15.39 12.39 -9.47
CA SER A 39 14.31 12.33 -8.49
C SER A 39 14.79 12.98 -7.18
N ILE A 40 14.62 14.29 -7.10
CA ILE A 40 14.77 15.04 -5.85
C ILE A 40 13.58 14.72 -4.97
N PHE A 41 13.66 13.65 -4.18
CA PHE A 41 13.05 13.63 -2.83
C PHE A 41 13.59 12.49 -1.98
N ASP A 42 14.84 12.63 -1.54
CA ASP A 42 15.29 11.97 -0.32
C ASP A 42 16.22 12.91 0.46
N SER A 43 15.62 13.69 1.38
CA SER A 43 16.25 14.21 2.60
C SER A 43 15.27 15.14 3.31
N ILE A 44 14.57 14.56 4.27
CA ILE A 44 14.54 15.02 5.66
C ILE A 44 15.00 16.48 5.85
N LEU A 45 14.03 17.39 5.93
CA LEU A 45 13.70 18.09 7.18
C LEU A 45 14.90 18.40 8.10
N GLU A 46 15.78 19.31 7.69
CA GLU A 46 16.64 20.10 8.59
C GLU A 46 17.08 21.39 7.87
N ASP A 47 17.35 22.45 8.65
CA ASP A 47 17.77 23.80 8.25
C ASP A 47 16.69 24.83 7.89
N TYR A 48 15.76 25.06 8.83
CA TYR A 48 15.27 26.43 9.06
C TYR A 48 16.36 27.26 9.73
N PHE A 49 17.32 27.78 8.95
CA PHE A 49 18.16 28.91 9.38
C PHE A 49 17.54 30.22 8.90
N TYR A 50 16.95 30.95 9.86
CA TYR A 50 16.58 32.36 9.70
C TYR A 50 17.85 33.18 9.42
N GLN A 51 17.91 33.85 8.27
CA GLN A 51 18.96 34.84 7.99
C GLN A 51 18.53 36.21 8.54
N ASP A 52 19.37 36.74 9.42
CA ASP A 52 19.34 38.10 9.98
C ASP A 52 19.51 39.16 8.86
N SER A 53 18.43 39.76 8.36
CA SER A 53 18.55 41.09 7.71
C SER A 53 17.29 41.96 7.60
N ASP A 54 16.14 41.57 8.13
CA ASP A 54 14.96 42.47 8.17
C ASP A 54 14.41 42.59 9.59
N ARG A 55 15.07 43.43 10.39
CA ARG A 55 14.64 43.87 11.71
C ARG A 55 13.73 45.10 11.58
N PRO A 56 12.39 44.97 11.67
CA PRO A 56 11.56 46.12 12.05
C PRO A 56 11.87 46.49 13.50
N THR A 57 12.06 47.78 13.75
CA THR A 57 12.40 48.34 15.06
C THR A 57 11.31 48.05 16.09
N ASN A 58 11.76 47.55 17.23
CA ASN A 58 11.02 47.24 18.45
C ASN A 58 10.31 48.47 19.02
N ASP A 59 8.99 48.40 19.21
CA ASP A 59 8.27 49.07 20.31
C ASP A 59 6.94 48.32 20.54
N GLY A 60 6.98 47.30 21.41
CA GLY A 60 5.83 46.51 21.88
C GLY A 60 6.04 46.04 23.33
N PRO A 61 4.95 45.82 24.10
CA PRO A 61 4.94 46.01 25.55
C PRO A 61 5.75 44.94 26.30
N GLY A 62 6.33 45.36 27.44
CA GLY A 62 7.35 44.63 28.21
C GLY A 62 6.96 43.25 28.74
N PRO A 63 7.93 42.54 29.33
CA PRO A 63 7.80 41.11 29.64
C PRO A 63 6.77 40.83 30.72
N ILE A 64 5.94 39.81 30.46
CA ILE A 64 5.03 39.21 31.44
C ILE A 64 5.87 38.39 32.44
N SER A 65 5.71 38.67 33.73
CA SER A 65 6.35 37.93 34.83
C SER A 65 5.84 36.48 34.88
N ILE A 66 6.77 35.52 34.92
CA ILE A 66 6.53 34.07 34.85
C ILE A 66 6.30 33.45 36.24
N ASP A 67 5.99 34.24 37.27
CA ASP A 67 5.96 33.71 38.65
C ASP A 67 4.62 33.09 39.09
N LYS A 68 3.71 32.71 38.18
CA LYS A 68 2.41 32.11 38.58
C LYS A 68 1.71 31.28 37.50
N VAL A 69 2.18 30.06 37.23
CA VAL A 69 1.29 28.95 36.85
C VAL A 69 1.73 27.70 37.60
N GLU A 70 0.91 27.33 38.57
CA GLU A 70 1.10 26.19 39.46
C GLU A 70 1.03 24.85 38.71
N LYS A 71 1.79 23.89 39.24
CA LYS A 71 1.93 22.51 38.79
C LYS A 71 0.57 21.83 38.57
N LEU A 72 0.30 21.44 37.33
CA LEU A 72 -0.66 20.41 36.97
C LEU A 72 0.13 19.17 36.53
N ASP A 73 0.77 18.53 37.50
CA ASP A 73 1.34 17.20 37.34
C ASP A 73 0.21 16.17 37.49
N LYS A 74 0.13 15.25 36.51
CA LYS A 74 -0.80 14.09 36.37
C LYS A 74 -2.03 14.33 35.50
N ILE A 75 -1.78 14.49 34.20
CA ILE A 75 -2.64 13.84 33.20
C ILE A 75 -1.77 12.70 32.66
N GLU A 76 -2.18 11.46 32.86
CA GLU A 76 -1.61 10.33 32.15
C GLU A 76 -1.75 10.62 30.67
N ARG A 77 -0.63 10.94 30.04
CA ARG A 77 -0.53 11.09 28.59
C ARG A 77 -0.94 9.71 28.04
N PRO A 78 -2.03 9.58 27.27
CA PRO A 78 -2.32 8.30 26.63
C PRO A 78 -1.08 7.91 25.83
N GLU A 79 -0.67 6.66 25.96
CA GLU A 79 0.43 6.13 25.18
C GLU A 79 0.16 6.48 23.71
N ILE A 80 0.97 7.39 23.19
CA ILE A 80 0.93 7.73 21.77
C ILE A 80 1.40 6.44 21.12
N ILE A 81 0.47 5.66 20.58
CA ILE A 81 0.78 4.61 19.61
C ILE A 81 1.49 5.34 18.48
N LYS A 82 2.82 5.35 18.54
CA LYS A 82 3.68 6.13 17.66
C LYS A 82 4.02 5.27 16.45
N THR A 83 2.98 4.77 15.80
CA THR A 83 3.01 4.40 14.39
C THR A 83 2.05 5.38 13.73
N SER A 84 2.59 6.37 13.02
CA SER A 84 1.78 7.23 12.17
C SER A 84 1.27 6.36 11.02
N SER A 85 0.17 5.64 11.22
CA SER A 85 -0.46 4.86 10.17
C SER A 85 -0.82 5.83 9.04
N LEU A 86 -0.31 5.53 7.84
CA LEU A 86 -0.75 6.22 6.64
C LEU A 86 -2.22 5.87 6.47
N LEU A 87 -3.09 6.87 6.39
CA LEU A 87 -4.53 6.69 6.25
C LEU A 87 -5.03 7.53 5.09
N PRO A 88 -6.10 7.11 4.39
CA PRO A 88 -6.69 7.95 3.36
C PRO A 88 -7.29 9.22 4.00
N ARG A 89 -6.92 10.38 3.45
CA ARG A 89 -7.35 11.71 3.94
C ARG A 89 -8.31 12.43 2.99
N ASN A 90 -8.40 11.97 1.76
CA ASN A 90 -9.14 12.57 0.65
C ASN A 90 -9.67 11.45 -0.27
N GLY A 91 -10.49 11.82 -1.26
CA GLY A 91 -11.05 10.88 -2.24
C GLY A 91 -12.16 9.97 -1.72
N GLY A 92 -12.65 10.19 -0.50
CA GLY A 92 -13.71 9.41 0.12
C GLY A 92 -14.03 9.87 1.54
N ILE A 93 -14.84 9.09 2.24
CA ILE A 93 -15.34 9.37 3.59
C ILE A 93 -15.13 8.18 4.52
N TRP A 94 -14.86 8.47 5.78
CA TRP A 94 -14.89 7.48 6.84
C TRP A 94 -16.30 7.35 7.41
N THR A 95 -16.75 6.12 7.62
CA THR A 95 -18.06 5.84 8.25
C THR A 95 -18.05 6.09 9.77
N GLY A 96 -16.87 6.15 10.38
CA GLY A 96 -16.67 6.42 11.80
C GLY A 96 -15.29 7.02 12.06
N GLU A 97 -14.60 6.51 13.10
CA GLU A 97 -13.24 6.94 13.42
C GLU A 97 -12.26 6.52 12.30
N PRO A 98 -11.44 7.45 11.75
CA PRO A 98 -10.42 7.10 10.77
C PRO A 98 -9.45 6.02 11.27
N GLY A 99 -9.22 5.00 10.45
CA GLY A 99 -8.38 3.85 10.78
C GLY A 99 -9.05 2.78 11.66
N ASN A 100 -10.26 3.04 12.16
CA ASN A 100 -11.05 2.11 13.00
C ASN A 100 -12.51 2.01 12.53
N SER A 101 -12.76 2.24 11.25
CA SER A 101 -14.07 2.16 10.62
C SER A 101 -13.92 1.84 9.14
N HIS A 102 -15.01 1.83 8.38
CA HIS A 102 -14.93 1.60 6.93
C HIS A 102 -14.59 2.90 6.23
N TRP A 103 -13.61 2.85 5.33
CA TRP A 103 -13.33 3.90 4.37
C TRP A 103 -14.16 3.66 3.10
N LYS A 104 -14.96 4.64 2.69
CA LYS A 104 -15.80 4.58 1.50
C LYS A 104 -15.29 5.55 0.43
N PRO A 105 -14.88 5.07 -0.75
CA PRO A 105 -14.50 5.95 -1.85
C PRO A 105 -15.63 6.83 -2.32
N ASP A 106 -15.30 8.05 -2.77
CA ASP A 106 -16.23 8.88 -3.52
C ASP A 106 -16.29 8.36 -4.95
N PRO A 107 -17.43 7.79 -5.41
CA PRO A 107 -17.51 7.15 -6.70
C PRO A 107 -17.26 8.09 -7.89
N SER A 108 -17.40 9.40 -7.69
CA SER A 108 -17.21 10.41 -8.73
C SER A 108 -15.75 10.84 -8.91
N ILE A 109 -14.85 10.41 -8.02
CA ILE A 109 -13.45 10.77 -8.05
C ILE A 109 -12.66 9.73 -8.85
N GLU A 110 -11.78 10.22 -9.71
CA GLU A 110 -10.70 9.45 -10.33
C GLU A 110 -9.53 9.36 -9.33
N PRO A 111 -9.21 8.19 -8.76
CA PRO A 111 -7.99 8.04 -7.99
C PRO A 111 -6.75 8.22 -8.87
N GLY A 112 -5.64 8.63 -8.26
CA GLY A 112 -4.42 8.93 -8.99
C GLY A 112 -3.83 7.73 -9.74
N ASP A 113 -2.94 8.03 -10.68
CA ASP A 113 -2.19 7.02 -11.46
C ASP A 113 -0.73 6.91 -10.99
N ARG A 114 -0.51 6.88 -9.67
CA ARG A 114 0.85 6.84 -9.13
C ARG A 114 1.49 5.51 -9.53
N ASN A 115 2.57 5.56 -10.31
CA ASN A 115 3.29 4.38 -10.80
C ASN A 115 2.41 3.44 -11.65
N GLY A 116 1.45 3.97 -12.41
CA GLY A 116 0.60 3.13 -13.26
C GLY A 116 -0.45 2.33 -12.48
N THR A 117 -0.89 2.83 -11.32
CA THR A 117 -1.93 2.18 -10.51
C THR A 117 -3.31 2.33 -11.10
N ASN A 118 -3.56 3.31 -11.97
CA ASN A 118 -4.85 3.55 -12.62
C ASN A 118 -4.63 4.10 -14.05
N PRO A 119 -3.98 3.32 -14.95
CA PRO A 119 -3.53 3.81 -16.25
C PRO A 119 -4.70 4.10 -17.21
N GLU A 120 -5.88 3.56 -16.92
CA GLU A 120 -7.10 3.75 -17.70
C GLU A 120 -7.94 4.94 -17.19
N SER A 121 -7.46 5.65 -16.15
CA SER A 121 -8.17 6.81 -15.56
C SER A 121 -9.60 6.46 -15.11
N LYS A 122 -9.78 5.27 -14.56
CA LYS A 122 -11.07 4.81 -14.03
C LYS A 122 -11.47 5.65 -12.82
N THR A 123 -12.75 5.92 -12.69
CA THR A 123 -13.36 6.44 -11.47
C THR A 123 -13.42 5.37 -10.39
N TRP A 124 -13.56 5.80 -9.12
CA TRP A 124 -13.83 4.85 -8.04
C TRP A 124 -15.10 4.04 -8.29
N GLN A 125 -16.13 4.59 -8.92
CA GLN A 125 -17.33 3.82 -9.28
C GLN A 125 -16.97 2.61 -10.15
N GLU A 126 -16.18 2.81 -11.19
CA GLU A 126 -15.76 1.74 -12.10
C GLU A 126 -14.89 0.70 -11.40
N ILE A 127 -13.92 1.14 -10.58
CA ILE A 127 -13.05 0.25 -9.79
C ILE A 127 -13.87 -0.57 -8.78
N MET A 128 -14.81 0.07 -8.09
CA MET A 128 -15.71 -0.59 -7.12
C MET A 128 -16.60 -1.63 -7.79
N ASP A 129 -17.17 -1.32 -8.95
CA ASP A 129 -18.03 -2.23 -9.70
C ASP A 129 -17.23 -3.41 -10.27
N GLU A 130 -15.99 -3.18 -10.71
CA GLU A 130 -15.10 -4.22 -11.26
C GLU A 130 -14.67 -5.25 -10.20
N TYR A 131 -14.29 -4.78 -9.01
CA TYR A 131 -13.81 -5.65 -7.94
C TYR A 131 -14.88 -6.03 -6.91
N GLY A 132 -16.07 -5.45 -7.02
CA GLY A 132 -17.25 -5.82 -6.24
C GLY A 132 -17.17 -5.44 -4.76
N PHE A 133 -16.77 -4.20 -4.44
CA PHE A 133 -16.72 -3.70 -3.07
C PHE A 133 -17.35 -2.31 -2.94
N GLU A 134 -17.90 -1.99 -1.76
CA GLU A 134 -18.46 -0.66 -1.47
C GLU A 134 -17.59 0.21 -0.57
N SER A 135 -16.76 -0.41 0.26
CA SER A 135 -15.90 0.24 1.24
C SER A 135 -14.84 -0.74 1.73
N ILE A 136 -13.71 -0.24 2.21
CA ILE A 136 -12.66 -1.06 2.82
C ILE A 136 -12.72 -0.91 4.35
N PRO A 137 -12.87 -1.99 5.13
CA PRO A 137 -12.77 -1.94 6.58
C PRO A 137 -11.35 -1.58 6.99
N PHE A 138 -11.21 -0.78 8.05
CA PHE A 138 -9.92 -0.59 8.73
C PHE A 138 -10.05 -0.91 10.21
N LYS A 139 -8.96 -1.45 10.76
CA LYS A 139 -8.80 -1.68 12.20
C LYS A 139 -7.37 -1.34 12.60
N ASP A 140 -7.22 -0.55 13.66
CA ASP A 140 -5.92 -0.11 14.17
C ASP A 140 -5.02 0.55 13.11
N GLY A 141 -5.65 1.14 12.08
CA GLY A 141 -4.98 1.79 10.95
C GLY A 141 -4.64 0.88 9.76
N GLU A 142 -4.92 -0.41 9.86
CA GLU A 142 -4.65 -1.41 8.83
C GLU A 142 -5.90 -1.66 7.97
N PRO A 143 -5.79 -1.67 6.63
CA PRO A 143 -6.88 -2.04 5.74
C PRO A 143 -7.11 -3.55 5.74
N ASP A 144 -8.38 -3.96 5.69
CA ASP A 144 -8.77 -5.33 5.41
C ASP A 144 -9.17 -5.46 3.93
N PHE A 145 -8.29 -6.04 3.12
CA PHE A 145 -8.53 -6.28 1.70
C PHE A 145 -9.14 -7.65 1.40
N SER A 146 -9.59 -8.40 2.41
CA SER A 146 -10.11 -9.77 2.21
C SER A 146 -11.25 -9.85 1.19
N GLU A 147 -12.11 -8.82 1.10
CA GLU A 147 -13.23 -8.77 0.15
C GLU A 147 -12.77 -8.71 -1.32
N VAL A 148 -11.64 -8.07 -1.60
CA VAL A 148 -11.10 -7.89 -2.95
C VAL A 148 -9.92 -8.83 -3.26
N SER A 149 -9.46 -9.60 -2.26
CA SER A 149 -8.34 -10.51 -2.39
C SER A 149 -8.70 -11.75 -3.23
N LYS A 150 -7.78 -12.15 -4.11
CA LYS A 150 -7.88 -13.39 -4.92
C LYS A 150 -6.87 -14.47 -4.50
N GLY A 151 -6.26 -14.32 -3.33
CA GLY A 151 -5.34 -15.29 -2.77
C GLY A 151 -4.73 -14.79 -1.47
N GLU A 152 -4.57 -15.68 -0.51
CA GLU A 152 -3.93 -15.39 0.77
C GLU A 152 -2.98 -16.53 1.10
N VAL A 153 -1.76 -16.16 1.47
CA VAL A 153 -0.69 -17.10 1.84
C VAL A 153 0.09 -16.54 3.02
N GLU A 154 0.74 -17.41 3.76
CA GLU A 154 1.74 -17.04 4.75
C GLU A 154 3.13 -17.38 4.21
N ILE A 155 4.06 -16.43 4.29
CA ILE A 155 5.48 -16.65 3.93
C ILE A 155 6.31 -16.93 5.18
N ASP A 156 7.46 -17.58 5.01
CA ASP A 156 8.26 -18.06 6.14
C ASP A 156 9.32 -17.04 6.57
N ASP A 157 9.99 -16.41 5.60
CA ASP A 157 11.12 -15.51 5.82
C ASP A 157 10.76 -14.09 5.35
N PHE A 158 9.79 -13.44 6.00
CA PHE A 158 9.42 -12.05 5.71
C PHE A 158 10.59 -11.10 5.97
N SER A 159 10.82 -10.17 5.04
CA SER A 159 11.90 -9.17 5.14
C SER A 159 11.45 -7.78 4.67
N ASP A 160 12.37 -6.81 4.67
CA ASP A 160 12.15 -5.50 4.05
C ASP A 160 12.42 -5.47 2.54
N ASP A 161 12.87 -6.59 1.96
CA ASP A 161 12.96 -6.80 0.52
C ASP A 161 11.63 -7.30 -0.03
N ARG A 162 10.90 -6.38 -0.66
CA ARG A 162 9.62 -6.67 -1.30
C ARG A 162 9.72 -7.78 -2.35
N SER A 163 10.81 -7.83 -3.14
CA SER A 163 10.95 -8.84 -4.18
C SER A 163 11.01 -10.23 -3.57
N SER A 164 11.82 -10.39 -2.52
CA SER A 164 11.93 -11.66 -1.79
C SER A 164 10.60 -12.09 -1.15
N ASN A 165 9.82 -11.15 -0.60
CA ASN A 165 8.50 -11.45 -0.07
C ASN A 165 7.53 -11.89 -1.18
N PHE A 166 7.57 -11.25 -2.35
CA PHE A 166 6.72 -11.56 -3.50
C PHE A 166 7.03 -12.95 -4.08
N ASP A 167 8.32 -13.28 -4.22
CA ASP A 167 8.76 -14.59 -4.71
C ASP A 167 8.24 -15.71 -3.80
N GLN A 168 8.38 -15.56 -2.48
CA GLN A 168 7.82 -16.51 -1.51
C GLN A 168 6.29 -16.60 -1.61
N ALA A 169 5.59 -15.48 -1.81
CA ALA A 169 4.14 -15.48 -1.91
C ALA A 169 3.65 -16.19 -3.18
N ASP A 170 4.34 -15.99 -4.30
CA ASP A 170 4.06 -16.70 -5.55
C ASP A 170 4.31 -18.21 -5.41
N GLU A 171 5.41 -18.61 -4.76
CA GLU A 171 5.70 -20.01 -4.44
C GLU A 171 4.59 -20.66 -3.60
N LYS A 172 4.21 -20.02 -2.49
CA LYS A 172 3.16 -20.55 -1.60
C LYS A 172 1.79 -20.63 -2.29
N LEU A 173 1.45 -19.64 -3.13
CA LEU A 173 0.18 -19.67 -3.84
C LEU A 173 0.19 -20.71 -4.95
N ALA A 174 1.33 -20.90 -5.63
CA ALA A 174 1.52 -21.94 -6.63
C ALA A 174 1.32 -23.34 -6.04
N GLU A 175 1.87 -23.60 -4.85
CA GLU A 175 1.65 -24.85 -4.11
C GLU A 175 0.16 -25.10 -3.82
N GLN A 176 -0.58 -24.08 -3.38
CA GLN A 176 -2.02 -24.18 -3.11
C GLN A 176 -2.84 -24.45 -4.38
N LYS A 177 -2.41 -23.93 -5.53
CA LYS A 177 -3.13 -23.99 -6.80
C LYS A 177 -2.69 -25.11 -7.72
N GLY A 178 -1.55 -25.74 -7.44
CA GLY A 178 -0.98 -26.80 -8.29
C GLY A 178 -0.43 -26.27 -9.62
N CYS A 179 0.09 -25.04 -9.64
CA CYS A 179 0.70 -24.38 -10.79
C CYS A 179 2.17 -24.01 -10.47
N THR A 180 2.88 -23.33 -11.36
CA THR A 180 4.22 -22.80 -11.07
C THR A 180 4.16 -21.38 -10.47
N PRO A 181 5.20 -20.94 -9.73
CA PRO A 181 5.30 -19.56 -9.25
C PRO A 181 5.26 -18.53 -10.38
N GLU A 182 5.90 -18.84 -11.52
CA GLU A 182 5.89 -17.98 -12.71
C GLU A 182 4.48 -17.80 -13.27
N GLU A 183 3.66 -18.85 -13.30
CA GLU A 183 2.25 -18.73 -13.72
C GLU A 183 1.46 -17.81 -12.77
N VAL A 184 1.77 -17.80 -11.48
CA VAL A 184 1.17 -16.85 -10.52
C VAL A 184 1.61 -15.42 -10.80
N ALA A 185 2.91 -15.20 -11.01
CA ALA A 185 3.47 -13.88 -11.32
C ALA A 185 2.90 -13.31 -12.63
N GLU A 186 2.89 -14.10 -13.71
CA GLU A 186 2.31 -13.71 -14.99
C GLU A 186 0.82 -13.39 -14.86
N TRP A 187 0.08 -14.21 -14.10
CA TRP A 187 -1.33 -13.95 -13.84
C TRP A 187 -1.52 -12.61 -13.11
N ARG A 188 -0.68 -12.29 -12.10
CA ARG A 188 -0.74 -11.02 -11.38
C ARG A 188 -0.52 -9.83 -12.32
N GLU A 189 0.52 -9.88 -13.15
CA GLU A 189 0.85 -8.79 -14.08
C GLU A 189 -0.23 -8.56 -15.14
N LYS A 190 -0.75 -9.66 -15.71
CA LYS A 190 -1.80 -9.62 -16.73
C LYS A 190 -3.12 -9.10 -16.18
N ASN A 191 -3.47 -9.49 -14.95
CA ASN A 191 -4.75 -9.14 -14.32
C ASN A 191 -4.68 -7.90 -13.42
N LYS A 192 -3.52 -7.23 -13.33
CA LYS A 192 -3.30 -6.02 -12.50
C LYS A 192 -3.49 -6.28 -11.00
N TYR A 193 -2.87 -7.33 -10.49
CA TYR A 193 -2.80 -7.66 -9.06
C TYR A 193 -1.38 -7.50 -8.52
N THR A 194 -1.30 -7.17 -7.23
CA THR A 194 -0.05 -7.08 -6.46
C THR A 194 -0.20 -7.88 -5.18
N TRP A 195 0.91 -8.16 -4.50
CA TRP A 195 0.87 -8.63 -3.12
C TRP A 195 0.80 -7.43 -2.17
N HIS A 196 -0.13 -7.51 -1.22
CA HIS A 196 -0.20 -6.68 -0.03
C HIS A 196 0.47 -7.44 1.12
N GLU A 197 1.47 -6.81 1.72
CA GLU A 197 2.23 -7.32 2.84
C GLU A 197 1.50 -6.91 4.14
N CYS A 198 0.87 -7.85 4.84
CA CYS A 198 0.10 -7.53 6.04
C CYS A 198 0.99 -7.17 7.24
N ASP A 199 0.41 -6.48 8.20
CA ASP A 199 1.11 -5.96 9.37
C ASP A 199 1.65 -7.06 10.30
N ASP A 200 1.16 -8.29 10.22
CA ASP A 200 1.71 -9.43 10.96
C ASP A 200 3.09 -9.88 10.47
N CYS A 201 3.63 -9.23 9.42
CA CYS A 201 4.90 -9.55 8.79
C CYS A 201 4.99 -11.03 8.39
N LYS A 202 3.87 -11.58 7.91
CA LYS A 202 3.80 -12.98 7.51
C LYS A 202 2.76 -13.22 6.41
N THR A 203 1.59 -12.63 6.56
CA THR A 203 0.46 -12.82 5.65
C THR A 203 0.63 -11.94 4.42
N MET A 204 0.39 -12.53 3.25
CA MET A 204 0.44 -11.89 1.95
C MET A 204 -0.92 -12.04 1.27
N GLN A 205 -1.53 -10.93 0.85
CA GLN A 205 -2.82 -10.93 0.17
C GLN A 205 -2.67 -10.47 -1.28
N LYS A 206 -3.15 -11.27 -2.25
CA LYS A 206 -3.12 -10.94 -3.67
C LYS A 206 -4.31 -10.05 -4.00
N VAL A 207 -4.07 -8.75 -4.10
CA VAL A 207 -5.11 -7.71 -4.20
C VAL A 207 -4.99 -6.90 -5.49
N PRO A 208 -6.08 -6.26 -5.98
CA PRO A 208 -6.00 -5.42 -7.16
C PRO A 208 -5.06 -4.24 -6.96
N THR A 209 -4.18 -4.00 -7.91
CA THR A 209 -3.21 -2.88 -7.88
C THR A 209 -3.92 -1.53 -7.84
N GLU A 210 -5.05 -1.39 -8.54
CA GLU A 210 -5.89 -0.18 -8.56
C GLU A 210 -6.45 0.15 -7.18
N VAL A 211 -6.84 -0.86 -6.39
CA VAL A 211 -7.38 -0.67 -5.03
C VAL A 211 -6.24 -0.40 -4.06
N HIS A 212 -5.24 -1.29 -4.04
CA HIS A 212 -4.12 -1.21 -3.10
C HIS A 212 -3.27 0.06 -3.30
N GLY A 213 -2.94 0.40 -4.53
CA GLY A 213 -2.08 1.55 -4.84
C GLY A 213 -2.71 2.91 -4.55
N ASN A 214 -4.05 2.97 -4.53
CA ASN A 214 -4.80 4.23 -4.39
C ASN A 214 -5.42 4.45 -3.01
N ILE A 215 -5.43 3.43 -2.15
CA ILE A 215 -5.82 3.56 -0.75
C ILE A 215 -4.55 3.75 0.05
N SER A 216 -4.38 4.93 0.67
CA SER A 216 -3.19 5.18 1.51
C SER A 216 -3.23 4.31 2.77
N HIS A 217 -2.24 3.46 2.96
CA HIS A 217 -2.12 2.59 4.14
C HIS A 217 -0.65 2.37 4.52
N SER A 218 -0.42 1.99 5.78
CA SER A 218 0.83 1.34 6.19
C SER A 218 0.72 -0.17 5.94
N GLY A 219 1.84 -0.87 5.86
CA GLY A 219 1.84 -2.32 5.65
C GLY A 219 3.03 -3.00 6.30
N GLY A 220 3.17 -4.30 6.09
CA GLY A 220 4.11 -5.22 6.74
C GLY A 220 5.56 -4.76 6.69
N ILE A 221 6.05 -4.23 5.57
CA ILE A 221 7.43 -3.69 5.50
C ILE A 221 7.63 -2.55 6.50
N SER A 222 6.66 -1.64 6.62
CA SER A 222 6.79 -0.50 7.53
C SER A 222 6.86 -0.97 8.99
N LYS A 223 6.07 -1.99 9.34
CA LYS A 223 6.10 -2.61 10.66
C LYS A 223 7.39 -3.39 10.90
N TYR A 224 7.84 -4.18 9.93
CA TYR A 224 9.10 -4.90 9.98
C TYR A 224 10.29 -3.97 10.23
N LYS A 225 10.36 -2.84 9.51
CA LYS A 225 11.40 -1.82 9.70
C LYS A 225 11.36 -1.19 11.09
N ALA A 226 10.17 -0.86 11.56
CA ALA A 226 9.98 -0.28 12.90
C ALA A 226 10.40 -1.25 14.03
N GLU A 227 10.14 -2.55 13.86
CA GLU A 227 10.48 -3.57 14.86
C GLU A 227 11.96 -3.97 14.82
N ASN A 228 12.57 -3.99 13.63
CA ASN A 228 13.96 -4.41 13.44
C ASN A 228 14.98 -3.25 13.43
N ASN A 229 14.51 -1.99 13.54
CA ASN A 229 15.33 -0.77 13.48
C ASN A 229 16.23 -0.72 12.22
N VAL A 230 15.65 -1.06 11.07
CA VAL A 230 16.32 -1.05 9.75
C VAL A 230 15.74 0.02 8.82
#